data_AF-A0A6V7YD43-F1
#
_entry.id   AF-A0A6V7YD43-F1
#
_cell.length_a   1.000
_cell.length_b   1.000
_cell.length_c   1.000
_cell.angle_alpha   90.00
_cell.angle_beta   90.00
_cell.angle_gamma   90.00
#
_symmetry.space_group_name_H-M   'P 1'
#
loop_
_entity.id
_entity.type
_entity.pdbx_description
1 polymer ?
#
loop_
_entity_poly.entity_id
_entity_poly.type
_entity_poly.pdbx_seq_one_letter_code
_entity_poly.pdbx_strand_id
1 'polypeptide(L)'
;MLHSRKKDKESDEANRATTSNAHNYVPNFNDLEDSELDEIIKKILMDNIKQKNVEETMQALDRRMKIHLCQQQYRLQRDDFGKQEGPSFYCERMKKALESKDDFKELLQSLGVILSTQNYPWVEEFGREGGFQLLVSMMSKLLVKIERLKSETDLGTTAADDYVFCLNKILEISRACLNCDVGIHFLLRPNSRLCSKMIEALYVAIDLKSERSHNIPSDVIKPEKPHNLPNM
;
A
#
# COMPACT_ATOMS: atom_id res chain seq x y z
N MET A 1 -7.19 45.94 47.70
CA MET A 1 -7.01 44.76 46.83
C MET A 1 -7.20 45.19 45.39
N LEU A 2 -6.13 45.44 44.60
CA LEU A 2 -6.26 45.71 43.15
C LEU A 2 -4.91 45.76 42.40
N HIS A 3 -3.94 44.87 42.65
CA HIS A 3 -2.68 44.83 41.87
C HIS A 3 -2.20 43.40 41.56
N SER A 4 -3.02 42.59 40.87
CA SER A 4 -2.58 41.28 40.33
C SER A 4 -3.39 40.82 39.11
N ARG A 5 -3.61 41.71 38.12
CA ARG A 5 -4.27 41.31 36.85
C ARG A 5 -3.62 41.85 35.57
N LYS A 6 -2.52 42.61 35.67
CA LYS A 6 -1.82 43.15 34.48
C LYS A 6 -0.60 42.34 34.04
N LYS A 7 0.09 41.63 34.93
CA LYS A 7 1.29 40.85 34.58
C LYS A 7 1.02 39.50 33.91
N ASP A 8 -0.14 38.89 34.17
CA ASP A 8 -0.43 37.56 33.62
C ASP A 8 -0.92 37.62 32.16
N LYS A 9 -1.44 38.76 31.69
CA LYS A 9 -1.88 38.91 30.30
C LYS A 9 -0.74 39.10 29.30
N GLU A 10 0.32 39.83 29.68
CA GLU A 10 1.49 40.01 28.80
C GLU A 10 2.32 38.71 28.64
N SER A 11 2.33 37.85 29.66
CA SER A 11 2.98 36.53 29.60
C SER A 11 2.22 35.54 28.72
N ASP A 12 0.89 35.57 28.76
CA ASP A 12 0.06 34.68 27.94
C ASP A 12 -0.02 35.12 26.46
N GLU A 13 0.05 36.43 26.18
CA GLU A 13 0.16 36.94 24.81
C GLU A 13 1.55 36.71 24.21
N ALA A 14 2.63 36.82 24.99
CA ALA A 14 3.98 36.48 24.55
C ALA A 14 4.14 34.97 24.23
N ASN A 15 3.51 34.09 25.01
CA ASN A 15 3.51 32.64 24.80
C ASN A 15 2.59 32.18 23.66
N ARG A 16 1.48 32.90 23.39
CA ARG A 16 0.66 32.67 22.19
C ARG A 16 1.33 33.16 20.90
N ALA A 17 2.10 34.25 20.97
CA ALA A 17 2.83 34.77 19.82
C ALA A 17 4.00 33.86 19.39
N THR A 18 4.66 33.18 20.35
CA THR A 18 5.75 32.23 20.05
C THR A 18 5.26 30.87 19.54
N THR A 19 4.07 30.42 19.95
CA THR A 19 3.49 29.15 19.47
C THR A 19 2.75 29.26 18.14
N SER A 20 2.28 30.46 17.77
CA SER A 20 1.57 30.70 16.50
C SER A 20 2.47 30.75 15.26
N ASN A 21 3.76 31.09 15.39
CA ASN A 21 4.65 31.28 14.23
C ASN A 21 5.44 30.03 13.82
N ALA A 22 5.57 29.01 14.68
CA ALA A 22 6.23 27.76 14.32
C ALA A 22 5.45 26.96 13.25
N HIS A 23 4.13 27.16 13.15
CA HIS A 23 3.29 26.48 12.17
C HIS A 23 3.36 27.07 10.76
N ASN A 24 4.09 28.17 10.51
CA ASN A 24 4.21 28.76 9.16
C ASN A 24 5.65 28.84 8.63
N TYR A 25 6.63 28.22 9.29
CA TYR A 25 7.98 28.15 8.77
C TYR A 25 8.00 27.32 7.48
N VAL A 26 8.35 27.93 6.34
CA VAL A 26 8.71 27.23 5.11
C VAL A 26 10.24 27.31 5.03
N PRO A 27 10.97 26.19 5.14
CA PRO A 27 12.42 26.21 5.05
C PRO A 27 12.86 26.82 3.72
N ASN A 28 13.75 27.83 3.77
CA ASN A 28 14.37 28.36 2.57
C ASN A 28 15.56 27.48 2.17
N PHE A 29 15.29 26.46 1.36
CA PHE A 29 16.33 25.52 0.90
C PHE A 29 17.39 26.16 -0.02
N ASN A 30 17.19 27.40 -0.48
CA ASN A 30 18.21 28.11 -1.28
C ASN A 30 19.43 28.51 -0.44
N ASP A 31 19.25 28.71 0.86
CA ASP A 31 20.27 29.21 1.78
C ASP A 31 21.11 28.09 2.41
N LEU A 32 20.76 26.83 2.15
CA LEU A 32 21.49 25.65 2.65
C LEU A 32 22.79 25.42 1.89
N GLU A 33 23.83 24.99 2.60
CA GLU A 33 25.07 24.55 1.98
C GLU A 33 24.84 23.27 1.15
N ASP A 34 25.66 23.03 0.13
CA ASP A 34 25.54 21.83 -0.73
C ASP A 34 25.58 20.53 0.08
N SER A 35 26.41 20.45 1.13
CA SER A 35 26.49 19.28 2.01
C SER A 35 25.20 19.06 2.82
N GLU A 36 24.55 20.12 3.28
CA GLU A 36 23.29 20.02 4.03
C GLU A 36 22.14 19.59 3.11
N LEU A 37 22.12 20.13 1.89
CA LEU A 37 21.17 19.76 0.86
C LEU A 37 21.34 18.29 0.45
N ASP A 38 22.59 17.83 0.35
CA ASP A 38 22.92 16.45 0.02
C ASP A 38 22.48 15.46 1.09
N GLU A 39 22.65 15.78 2.37
CA GLU A 39 22.14 14.95 3.47
C GLU A 39 20.62 14.83 3.46
N ILE A 40 19.90 15.93 3.21
CA ILE A 40 18.44 15.92 3.11
C ILE A 40 17.98 15.06 1.93
N ILE A 41 18.57 15.26 0.74
CA ILE A 41 18.21 14.48 -0.45
C ILE A 41 18.58 13.01 -0.26
N LYS A 42 19.74 12.71 0.32
CA LYS A 42 20.14 11.34 0.61
C LYS A 42 19.12 10.64 1.50
N LYS A 43 18.60 11.33 2.51
CA LYS A 43 17.50 10.82 3.35
C LYS A 43 16.23 10.58 2.54
N ILE A 44 15.81 11.55 1.73
CA ILE A 44 14.61 11.43 0.86
C ILE A 44 14.74 10.25 -0.11
N LEU A 45 15.91 10.08 -0.71
CA LEU A 45 16.19 8.99 -1.64
C LEU A 45 16.24 7.64 -0.92
N MET A 46 16.92 7.55 0.22
CA MET A 46 16.97 6.31 1.02
C MET A 46 15.58 5.85 1.47
N ASP A 47 14.66 6.78 1.72
CA ASP A 47 13.28 6.46 2.10
C ASP A 47 12.46 5.85 0.93
N ASN A 48 12.92 6.00 -0.33
CA ASN A 48 12.14 5.71 -1.54
C ASN A 48 12.82 4.83 -2.60
N ILE A 49 14.16 4.69 -2.61
CA ILE A 49 14.92 3.92 -3.60
C ILE A 49 16.00 3.04 -2.96
N LYS A 50 16.39 1.96 -3.66
CA LYS A 50 17.46 1.05 -3.22
C LYS A 50 18.79 1.79 -3.10
N GLN A 51 19.58 1.48 -2.06
CA GLN A 51 20.84 2.15 -1.73
C GLN A 51 21.82 2.23 -2.92
N LYS A 52 21.91 1.17 -3.74
CA LYS A 52 22.76 1.14 -4.94
C LYS A 52 22.42 2.25 -5.96
N ASN A 53 21.15 2.66 -6.02
CA ASN A 53 20.68 3.68 -6.94
C ASN A 53 20.76 5.09 -6.32
N VAL A 54 21.00 5.21 -5.00
CA VAL A 54 21.06 6.51 -4.30
C VAL A 54 22.28 7.30 -4.76
N GLU A 55 23.48 6.71 -4.72
CA GLU A 55 24.70 7.41 -5.15
C GLU A 55 24.66 7.80 -6.65
N GLU A 56 24.16 6.93 -7.53
CA GLU A 56 24.01 7.24 -8.97
C GLU A 56 22.98 8.36 -9.19
N THR A 57 21.86 8.33 -8.47
CA THR A 57 20.82 9.37 -8.54
C THR A 57 21.35 10.71 -7.99
N MET A 58 22.09 10.68 -6.88
CA MET A 58 22.71 11.86 -6.27
C MET A 58 23.69 12.56 -7.22
N GLN A 59 24.44 11.80 -8.02
CA GLN A 59 25.37 12.33 -9.03
C GLN A 59 24.65 12.97 -10.22
N ALA A 60 23.45 12.51 -10.56
CA ALA A 60 22.65 13.05 -11.66
C ALA A 60 21.84 14.31 -11.29
N LEU A 61 21.70 14.61 -9.99
CA LEU A 61 20.93 15.75 -9.50
C LEU A 61 21.79 17.01 -9.40
N ASP A 62 21.46 18.05 -10.18
CA ASP A 62 22.03 19.38 -9.97
C ASP A 62 21.43 20.06 -8.73
N ARG A 63 22.09 21.13 -8.24
CA ARG A 63 21.66 21.86 -7.04
C ARG A 63 20.21 22.35 -7.13
N ARG A 64 19.78 22.83 -8.30
CA ARG A 64 18.42 23.35 -8.50
C ARG A 64 17.40 22.22 -8.37
N MET A 65 17.71 21.06 -8.92
CA MET A 65 16.88 19.85 -8.85
C MET A 65 16.78 19.33 -7.42
N LYS A 66 17.89 19.33 -6.66
CA LYS A 66 17.92 19.02 -5.24
C LYS A 66 17.04 19.97 -4.41
N ILE A 67 17.17 21.29 -4.61
CA ILE A 67 16.30 22.28 -3.94
C ILE A 67 14.82 22.02 -4.26
N HIS A 68 14.50 21.73 -5.52
CA HIS A 68 13.13 21.44 -5.94
C HIS A 68 12.56 20.19 -5.27
N LEU A 69 13.33 19.10 -5.19
CA LEU A 69 12.94 17.86 -4.51
C LEU A 69 12.71 18.07 -3.01
N CYS A 70 13.60 18.80 -2.33
CA CYS A 70 13.41 19.16 -0.92
C CYS A 70 12.11 19.94 -0.70
N GLN A 71 11.83 20.93 -1.57
CA GLN A 71 10.60 21.72 -1.50
C GLN A 71 9.34 20.87 -1.77
N GLN A 72 9.39 19.96 -2.75
CA GLN A 72 8.28 19.05 -3.05
C GLN A 72 8.02 18.10 -1.89
N GLN A 73 9.06 17.47 -1.35
CA GLN A 73 8.92 16.57 -0.20
C GLN A 73 8.36 17.30 1.02
N TYR A 74 8.84 18.51 1.29
CA TYR A 74 8.34 19.33 2.39
C TYR A 74 6.84 19.65 2.25
N ARG A 75 6.40 19.97 1.03
CA ARG A 75 4.98 20.22 0.72
C ARG A 75 4.15 18.96 0.90
N LEU A 76 4.59 17.82 0.36
CA LEU A 76 3.92 16.53 0.51
C LEU A 76 3.75 16.16 1.98
N GLN A 77 4.80 16.30 2.79
CA GLN A 77 4.73 16.06 4.22
C GLN A 77 3.69 16.98 4.88
N ARG A 78 3.73 18.28 4.62
CA ARG A 78 2.78 19.24 5.22
C ARG A 78 1.32 19.04 4.79
N ASP A 79 1.09 18.73 3.52
CA ASP A 79 -0.26 18.52 3.00
C ASP A 79 -0.87 17.21 3.51
N ASP A 80 -0.04 16.18 3.78
CA ASP A 80 -0.48 14.86 4.28
C ASP A 80 -0.50 14.72 5.82
N PHE A 81 0.22 15.56 6.58
CA PHE A 81 0.34 15.48 8.06
C PHE A 81 -1.00 15.54 8.82
N GLY A 82 -2.12 15.84 8.15
CA GLY A 82 -3.46 15.85 8.74
C GLY A 82 -4.53 15.04 8.00
N LYS A 83 -4.20 14.31 6.93
CA LYS A 83 -5.22 13.66 6.07
C LYS A 83 -4.97 12.19 5.73
N GLN A 84 -3.74 11.69 5.80
CA GLN A 84 -3.50 10.27 5.57
C GLN A 84 -3.67 9.45 6.84
N GLU A 85 -4.54 8.44 6.74
CA GLU A 85 -4.73 7.43 7.77
C GLU A 85 -3.43 6.64 7.97
N GLY A 86 -2.95 6.56 9.22
CA GLY A 86 -1.70 5.86 9.55
C GLY A 86 -1.82 4.33 9.51
N PRO A 87 -0.70 3.60 9.63
CA PRO A 87 -0.68 2.15 9.61
C PRO A 87 -1.60 1.48 10.64
N SER A 88 -1.67 2.06 11.85
CA SER A 88 -2.53 1.57 12.94
C SER A 88 -4.01 1.61 12.59
N PHE A 89 -4.46 2.67 11.88
CA PHE A 89 -5.84 2.78 11.41
C PHE A 89 -6.21 1.63 10.47
N TYR A 90 -5.34 1.31 9.51
CA TYR A 90 -5.55 0.21 8.58
C TYR A 90 -5.56 -1.14 9.30
N CYS A 91 -4.65 -1.36 10.25
CA CYS A 91 -4.61 -2.59 11.03
C CYS A 91 -5.90 -2.81 11.84
N GLU A 92 -6.44 -1.76 12.47
CA GLU A 92 -7.72 -1.84 13.18
C GLU A 92 -8.89 -2.13 12.25
N ARG A 93 -8.93 -1.54 11.05
CA ARG A 93 -9.94 -1.87 10.05
C ARG A 93 -9.84 -3.30 9.56
N MET A 94 -8.63 -3.82 9.36
CA MET A 94 -8.40 -5.22 8.98
C MET A 94 -8.89 -6.19 10.06
N LYS A 95 -8.61 -5.90 11.34
CA LYS A 95 -9.13 -6.70 12.47
C LYS A 95 -10.65 -6.73 12.47
N LYS A 96 -11.31 -5.57 12.36
CA LYS A 96 -12.77 -5.47 12.27
C LYS A 96 -13.36 -6.23 11.08
N ALA A 97 -12.72 -6.15 9.92
CA ALA A 97 -13.16 -6.88 8.73
C ALA A 97 -12.98 -8.40 8.88
N LEU A 98 -11.94 -8.84 9.60
CA LEU A 98 -11.75 -10.25 9.93
C LEU A 98 -12.83 -10.77 10.90
N GLU A 99 -13.39 -9.92 11.76
CA GLU A 99 -14.48 -10.27 12.68
C GLU A 99 -15.86 -10.17 12.03
N SER A 100 -16.07 -9.23 11.10
CA SER A 100 -17.35 -9.01 10.45
C SER A 100 -17.62 -9.95 9.26
N LYS A 101 -18.85 -9.93 8.76
CA LYS A 101 -19.26 -10.61 7.52
C LYS A 101 -18.86 -9.84 6.25
N ASP A 102 -18.36 -8.61 6.39
CA ASP A 102 -18.31 -7.59 5.33
C ASP A 102 -16.92 -7.30 4.73
N ASP A 103 -16.99 -6.40 3.74
CA ASP A 103 -16.22 -6.29 2.51
C ASP A 103 -14.74 -5.95 2.68
N PHE A 104 -13.89 -6.82 2.13
CA PHE A 104 -12.46 -6.61 2.06
C PHE A 104 -12.07 -5.69 0.89
N LYS A 105 -12.96 -5.49 -0.08
CA LYS A 105 -12.63 -4.88 -1.36
C LYS A 105 -12.14 -3.45 -1.23
N GLU A 106 -12.93 -2.57 -0.64
CA GLU A 106 -12.57 -1.15 -0.49
C GLU A 106 -11.30 -0.98 0.37
N LEU A 107 -11.22 -1.75 1.47
CA LEU A 107 -10.06 -1.74 2.35
C LEU A 107 -8.77 -2.17 1.64
N LEU A 108 -8.84 -3.24 0.85
CA LEU A 108 -7.68 -3.75 0.11
C LEU A 108 -7.31 -2.84 -1.07
N GLN A 109 -8.28 -2.18 -1.70
CA GLN A 109 -8.00 -1.18 -2.73
C GLN A 109 -7.24 0.00 -2.15
N SER A 110 -7.70 0.59 -1.05
CA SER A 110 -7.01 1.73 -0.43
C SER A 110 -5.66 1.33 0.15
N LEU A 111 -5.58 0.23 0.89
CA LEU A 111 -4.33 -0.29 1.43
C LEU A 111 -3.32 -0.63 0.33
N GLY A 112 -3.79 -1.14 -0.82
CA GLY A 112 -2.93 -1.48 -1.94
C GLY A 112 -2.31 -0.29 -2.64
N VAL A 113 -3.02 0.84 -2.74
CA VAL A 113 -2.41 2.09 -3.20
C VAL A 113 -1.32 2.51 -2.22
N ILE A 114 -1.64 2.58 -0.93
CA ILE A 114 -0.74 3.05 0.12
C ILE A 114 0.54 2.20 0.18
N LEU A 115 0.42 0.87 0.29
CA LEU A 115 1.60 -0.01 0.37
C LEU A 115 2.43 -0.05 -0.92
N SER A 116 1.86 0.40 -2.05
CA SER A 116 2.60 0.52 -3.31
C SER A 116 3.27 1.88 -3.51
N THR A 117 2.80 2.93 -2.82
CA THR A 117 3.25 4.31 -3.03
C THR A 117 3.97 4.92 -1.84
N GLN A 118 3.78 4.40 -0.63
CA GLN A 118 4.35 4.97 0.58
C GLN A 118 5.81 4.56 0.80
N ASN A 119 6.51 5.40 1.57
CA ASN A 119 7.92 5.25 1.88
C ASN A 119 8.22 4.09 2.85
N TYR A 120 9.49 3.72 2.91
CA TYR A 120 10.00 2.62 3.75
C TYR A 120 9.53 2.68 5.23
N PRO A 121 9.54 3.84 5.93
CA PRO A 121 9.07 3.94 7.31
C PRO A 121 7.61 3.52 7.53
N TRP A 122 6.70 3.86 6.60
CA TRP A 122 5.29 3.51 6.72
C TRP A 122 5.09 1.99 6.68
N VAL A 123 5.78 1.31 5.76
CA VAL A 123 5.75 -0.16 5.61
C VAL A 123 6.32 -0.86 6.85
N GLU A 124 7.37 -0.29 7.44
CA GLU A 124 7.96 -0.82 8.67
C GLU A 124 7.01 -0.71 9.86
N GLU A 125 6.37 0.45 10.04
CA GLU A 125 5.36 0.65 11.08
C GLU A 125 4.15 -0.28 10.89
N PHE A 126 3.65 -0.42 9.67
CA PHE A 126 2.60 -1.39 9.33
C PHE A 126 2.99 -2.82 9.72
N GLY A 127 4.25 -3.21 9.48
CA GLY A 127 4.76 -4.52 9.89
C GLY A 127 4.84 -4.69 11.41
N ARG A 128 5.26 -3.65 12.14
CA ARG A 128 5.29 -3.65 13.62
C ARG A 128 3.90 -3.78 14.24
N GLU A 129 2.91 -3.12 13.66
CA GLU A 129 1.49 -3.22 14.08
C GLU A 129 0.85 -4.58 13.78
N GLY A 130 1.56 -5.48 13.11
CA GLY A 130 1.06 -6.81 12.76
C GLY A 130 0.27 -6.86 11.46
N GLY A 131 0.35 -5.80 10.64
CA GLY A 131 -0.42 -5.66 9.39
C GLY A 131 -0.19 -6.79 8.39
N PHE A 132 1.05 -7.30 8.28
CA PHE A 132 1.36 -8.41 7.38
C PHE A 132 0.71 -9.74 7.82
N GLN A 133 0.60 -9.98 9.12
CA GLN A 133 -0.07 -11.17 9.66
C GLN A 133 -1.59 -11.06 9.45
N LEU A 134 -2.13 -9.85 9.54
CA LEU A 134 -3.53 -9.57 9.22
C LEU A 134 -3.80 -9.81 7.72
N LEU A 135 -2.90 -9.39 6.81
CA LEU A 135 -3.01 -9.67 5.37
C LEU A 135 -3.09 -11.17 5.09
N VAL A 136 -2.19 -11.97 5.70
CA VAL A 136 -2.21 -13.44 5.56
C VAL A 136 -3.47 -14.06 6.17
N SER A 137 -3.99 -13.49 7.27
CA SER A 137 -5.25 -13.94 7.88
C SER A 137 -6.46 -13.66 6.97
N MET A 138 -6.49 -12.49 6.33
CA MET A 138 -7.53 -12.15 5.35
C MET A 138 -7.46 -13.07 4.13
N MET A 139 -6.26 -13.35 3.64
CA MET A 139 -6.01 -14.32 2.57
C MET A 139 -6.57 -15.71 2.94
N SER A 140 -6.31 -16.16 4.17
CA SER A 140 -6.81 -17.44 4.68
C SER A 140 -8.34 -17.48 4.73
N LYS A 141 -8.99 -16.41 5.23
CA LYS A 141 -10.45 -16.30 5.30
C LYS A 141 -11.09 -16.27 3.89
N LEU A 142 -10.45 -15.60 2.93
CA LEU A 142 -10.89 -15.57 1.53
C LEU A 142 -10.80 -16.94 0.87
N LEU A 143 -9.69 -17.66 1.04
CA LEU A 143 -9.51 -19.00 0.46
C LEU A 143 -10.59 -19.97 0.97
N VAL A 144 -10.88 -19.95 2.28
CA VAL A 144 -11.96 -20.77 2.86
C VAL A 144 -13.33 -20.41 2.28
N LYS A 145 -13.61 -19.11 2.08
CA LYS A 145 -14.87 -18.66 1.48
C LYS A 145 -15.01 -19.11 0.02
N ILE A 146 -13.93 -19.01 -0.77
CA ILE A 146 -13.94 -19.43 -2.18
C ILE A 146 -14.15 -20.94 -2.28
N GLU A 147 -13.44 -21.73 -1.46
CA GLU A 147 -13.59 -23.19 -1.44
C GLU A 147 -15.02 -23.61 -1.05
N ARG A 148 -15.63 -22.91 -0.09
CA ARG A 148 -17.02 -23.16 0.29
C ARG A 148 -17.99 -22.87 -0.85
N LEU A 149 -17.85 -21.74 -1.54
CA LEU A 149 -18.72 -21.40 -2.69
C LEU A 149 -18.58 -22.41 -3.83
N LYS A 150 -17.39 -23.01 -4.00
CA LYS A 150 -17.16 -24.11 -4.94
C LYS A 150 -17.98 -25.35 -4.58
N SER A 151 -17.99 -25.73 -3.31
CA SER A 151 -18.77 -26.88 -2.84
C SER A 151 -20.29 -26.67 -2.94
N GLU A 152 -20.75 -25.42 -2.94
CA GLU A 152 -22.17 -25.05 -2.99
C GLU A 152 -22.66 -24.78 -4.44
N THR A 153 -21.81 -24.91 -5.47
CA THR A 153 -22.11 -24.64 -6.90
C THR A 153 -22.42 -23.16 -7.24
N ASP A 154 -22.13 -22.23 -6.33
CA ASP A 154 -22.39 -20.79 -6.48
C ASP A 154 -21.20 -20.00 -7.08
N LEU A 155 -20.30 -20.71 -7.77
CA LEU A 155 -19.05 -20.17 -8.28
C LEU A 155 -19.21 -19.14 -9.42
N GLY A 156 -20.42 -19.02 -9.97
CA GLY A 156 -20.79 -18.02 -10.98
C GLY A 156 -21.46 -16.77 -10.41
N THR A 157 -21.50 -16.61 -9.08
CA THR A 157 -22.11 -15.46 -8.41
C THR A 157 -21.13 -14.29 -8.28
N THR A 158 -21.67 -13.06 -8.21
CA THR A 158 -20.88 -11.83 -7.98
C THR A 158 -20.03 -11.89 -6.71
N ALA A 159 -20.48 -12.63 -5.69
CA ALA A 159 -19.75 -12.81 -4.45
C ALA A 159 -18.45 -13.62 -4.62
N ALA A 160 -18.44 -14.65 -5.49
CA ALA A 160 -17.24 -15.41 -5.79
C ALA A 160 -16.19 -14.55 -6.51
N ASP A 161 -16.63 -13.75 -7.49
CA ASP A 161 -15.77 -12.82 -8.21
C ASP A 161 -15.19 -11.74 -7.29
N ASP A 162 -15.96 -11.22 -6.33
CA ASP A 162 -15.48 -10.25 -5.35
C ASP A 162 -14.41 -10.87 -4.41
N TYR A 163 -14.56 -12.13 -3.99
CA TYR A 163 -13.55 -12.80 -3.18
C TYR A 163 -12.26 -13.09 -3.97
N VAL A 164 -12.38 -13.50 -5.23
CA VAL A 164 -11.22 -13.67 -6.12
C VAL A 164 -10.53 -12.33 -6.38
N PHE A 165 -11.29 -11.25 -6.58
CA PHE A 165 -10.75 -9.90 -6.68
C PHE A 165 -9.95 -9.50 -5.44
N CYS A 166 -10.52 -9.71 -4.25
CA CYS A 166 -9.84 -9.40 -2.99
C CYS A 166 -8.55 -10.23 -2.82
N LEU A 167 -8.58 -11.52 -3.19
CA LEU A 167 -7.40 -12.39 -3.12
C LEU A 167 -6.28 -11.88 -4.04
N ASN A 168 -6.62 -11.49 -5.27
CA ASN A 168 -5.67 -10.89 -6.21
C ASN A 168 -5.09 -9.59 -5.67
N LYS A 169 -5.90 -8.74 -5.03
CA LYS A 169 -5.41 -7.51 -4.40
C LYS A 169 -4.41 -7.79 -3.27
N ILE A 170 -4.64 -8.80 -2.44
CA ILE A 170 -3.67 -9.20 -1.41
C ILE A 170 -2.35 -9.67 -2.05
N LEU A 171 -2.40 -10.40 -3.17
CA LEU A 171 -1.20 -10.83 -3.89
C LEU A 171 -0.43 -9.65 -4.50
N GLU A 172 -1.11 -8.67 -5.08
CA GLU A 172 -0.51 -7.42 -5.58
C GLU A 172 0.17 -6.65 -4.45
N ILE A 173 -0.50 -6.48 -3.31
CA ILE A 173 0.05 -5.86 -2.11
C ILE A 173 1.30 -6.60 -1.64
N SER A 174 1.21 -7.93 -1.53
CA SER A 174 2.32 -8.76 -1.07
C SER A 174 3.53 -8.60 -2.00
N ARG A 175 3.30 -8.56 -3.32
CA ARG A 175 4.36 -8.31 -4.31
C ARG A 175 5.00 -6.93 -4.13
N ALA A 176 4.21 -5.88 -3.92
CA ALA A 176 4.73 -4.53 -3.70
C ALA A 176 5.63 -4.50 -2.45
N CYS A 177 5.19 -5.09 -1.35
CA CYS A 177 5.95 -5.15 -0.11
C CYS A 177 7.22 -6.00 -0.23
N LEU A 178 7.21 -7.10 -0.99
CA LEU A 178 8.42 -7.90 -1.26
C LEU A 178 9.48 -7.17 -2.09
N ASN A 179 9.18 -5.97 -2.61
CA ASN A 179 10.16 -5.13 -3.31
C ASN A 179 11.05 -4.31 -2.36
N CYS A 180 10.84 -4.39 -1.04
CA CYS A 180 11.70 -3.76 -0.03
C CYS A 180 12.15 -4.73 1.07
N ASP A 181 13.31 -4.46 1.68
CA ASP A 181 13.93 -5.36 2.66
C ASP A 181 13.07 -5.59 3.91
N VAL A 182 12.36 -4.55 4.36
CA VAL A 182 11.41 -4.65 5.48
C VAL A 182 10.26 -5.58 5.14
N GLY A 183 9.66 -5.43 3.96
CA GLY A 183 8.57 -6.30 3.54
C GLY A 183 9.03 -7.74 3.41
N ILE A 184 10.22 -7.98 2.86
CA ILE A 184 10.87 -9.31 2.85
C ILE A 184 10.99 -9.86 4.28
N HIS A 185 11.53 -9.06 5.21
CA HIS A 185 11.73 -9.48 6.59
C HIS A 185 10.42 -9.90 7.28
N PHE A 186 9.34 -9.15 7.09
CA PHE A 186 8.05 -9.50 7.71
C PHE A 186 7.29 -10.62 6.98
N LEU A 187 7.29 -10.62 5.65
CA LEU A 187 6.49 -11.53 4.83
C LEU A 187 7.14 -12.89 4.62
N LEU A 188 8.47 -13.01 4.67
CA LEU A 188 9.20 -14.27 4.47
C LEU A 188 9.81 -14.85 5.76
N ARG A 189 9.50 -14.28 6.94
CA ARG A 189 9.89 -14.90 8.21
C ARG A 189 9.30 -16.32 8.35
N PRO A 190 9.95 -17.25 9.06
CA PRO A 190 9.54 -18.66 9.12
C PRO A 190 8.06 -18.91 9.48
N ASN A 191 7.45 -18.02 10.27
CA ASN A 191 6.07 -18.16 10.74
C ASN A 191 5.06 -17.27 10.00
N SER A 192 5.43 -16.62 8.89
CA SER A 192 4.49 -15.74 8.16
C SER A 192 3.36 -16.51 7.48
N ARG A 193 3.60 -17.77 7.09
CA ARG A 193 2.70 -18.61 6.27
C ARG A 193 2.32 -18.03 4.91
N LEU A 194 2.90 -16.91 4.47
CA LEU A 194 2.55 -16.28 3.19
C LEU A 194 2.75 -17.25 2.02
N CYS A 195 3.93 -17.87 1.89
CA CYS A 195 4.22 -18.78 0.79
C CYS A 195 3.25 -19.96 0.73
N SER A 196 2.90 -20.52 1.89
CA SER A 196 1.89 -21.59 1.99
C SER A 196 0.54 -21.12 1.45
N LYS A 197 0.10 -19.91 1.83
CA LYS A 197 -1.17 -19.35 1.36
C LYS A 197 -1.15 -18.96 -0.12
N MET A 198 -0.01 -18.53 -0.65
CA MET A 198 0.17 -18.31 -2.09
C MET A 198 0.05 -19.62 -2.89
N ILE A 199 0.59 -20.73 -2.36
CA ILE A 199 0.43 -22.05 -2.97
C ILE A 199 -1.04 -22.48 -2.94
N GLU A 200 -1.74 -22.32 -1.82
CA GLU A 200 -3.18 -22.59 -1.72
C GLU A 200 -3.99 -21.75 -2.73
N ALA A 201 -3.68 -20.46 -2.87
CA ALA A 201 -4.32 -19.58 -3.85
C ALA A 201 -4.07 -20.02 -5.30
N LEU A 202 -2.88 -20.57 -5.58
CA LEU A 202 -2.57 -21.12 -6.90
C LEU A 202 -3.42 -22.34 -7.22
N TYR A 203 -3.62 -23.25 -6.26
CA TYR A 203 -4.51 -24.41 -6.43
C TYR A 203 -5.95 -23.97 -6.73
N VAL A 204 -6.47 -23.01 -5.96
CA VAL A 204 -7.79 -22.42 -6.23
C VAL A 204 -7.85 -21.83 -7.64
N ALA A 205 -6.84 -21.07 -8.07
CA ALA A 205 -6.82 -20.48 -9.41
C ALA A 205 -6.79 -21.53 -10.54
N ILE A 206 -6.05 -22.63 -10.36
CA ILE A 206 -6.00 -23.75 -11.32
C ILE A 206 -7.38 -24.39 -11.45
N ASP A 207 -8.03 -24.66 -10.32
CA ASP A 207 -9.36 -25.27 -10.29
C ASP A 207 -10.42 -24.39 -10.95
N LEU A 208 -10.43 -23.09 -10.63
CA LEU A 208 -11.33 -22.10 -11.24
C LEU A 208 -11.17 -22.07 -12.77
N LYS A 209 -9.93 -22.19 -13.28
CA LYS A 209 -9.65 -22.22 -14.71
C LYS A 209 -10.15 -23.51 -15.36
N SER A 210 -10.00 -24.65 -14.69
CA SER A 210 -10.48 -25.94 -15.16
C SER A 210 -12.01 -25.96 -15.31
N GLU A 211 -12.74 -25.48 -14.31
CA GLU A 211 -14.21 -25.43 -14.33
C GLU A 211 -14.76 -24.51 -15.42
N ARG A 212 -14.13 -23.34 -15.64
CA ARG A 212 -14.49 -22.43 -16.74
C ARG A 212 -14.26 -23.06 -18.12
N SER A 213 -13.25 -23.93 -18.25
CA SER A 213 -12.98 -24.62 -19.52
C SER A 213 -13.93 -25.79 -19.81
N HIS A 214 -14.58 -26.35 -18.79
CA HIS A 214 -15.55 -27.45 -18.92
C HIS A 214 -17.00 -26.95 -19.10
N ASN A 215 -17.29 -25.69 -18.76
CA ASN A 215 -18.60 -25.07 -18.94
C ASN A 215 -18.79 -24.37 -20.31
N ILE A 216 -17.92 -24.63 -21.29
CA ILE A 216 -18.17 -24.20 -22.68
C ILE A 216 -19.20 -25.17 -23.29
N PRO A 217 -20.39 -24.71 -23.72
CA PRO A 217 -21.37 -25.57 -24.37
C PRO A 217 -20.76 -26.14 -25.66
N SER A 218 -20.82 -27.45 -25.83
CA SER A 218 -20.36 -28.18 -27.02
C SER A 218 -20.99 -27.70 -28.34
N ASP A 219 -22.03 -26.87 -28.27
CA ASP A 219 -22.79 -26.35 -29.41
C ASP A 219 -22.18 -25.12 -30.10
N VAL A 220 -21.04 -24.59 -29.62
CA VAL A 220 -20.37 -23.43 -30.27
C VAL A 220 -19.27 -23.85 -31.25
N ILE A 221 -18.90 -25.13 -31.31
CA ILE A 221 -17.99 -25.64 -32.35
C ILE A 221 -18.81 -25.90 -33.62
N LYS A 222 -19.09 -24.84 -34.39
CA LYS A 222 -19.52 -25.02 -35.79
C LYS A 222 -18.36 -25.69 -36.54
N PRO A 223 -18.57 -26.85 -37.20
CA PRO A 223 -17.55 -27.38 -38.08
C PRO A 223 -17.35 -26.39 -39.22
N GLU A 224 -16.11 -25.91 -39.37
CA GLU A 224 -15.71 -25.12 -40.53
C GLU A 224 -16.09 -25.89 -41.80
N LYS A 225 -16.94 -25.29 -42.63
CA LYS A 225 -17.21 -25.82 -43.97
C LYS A 225 -15.89 -25.81 -44.76
N PRO A 226 -15.52 -26.90 -45.44
CA PRO A 226 -14.34 -26.89 -46.29
C PRO A 226 -14.55 -25.85 -47.40
N HIS A 227 -13.60 -24.92 -47.53
CA HIS A 227 -13.53 -23.99 -48.64
C HIS A 227 -13.38 -24.77 -49.95
N ASN A 228 -14.40 -24.67 -50.81
CA ASN A 228 -14.27 -25.05 -52.20
C ASN A 228 -13.23 -24.13 -52.86
N LEU A 229 -12.11 -24.72 -53.28
CA LEU A 229 -11.18 -24.10 -54.23
C LEU A 229 -11.92 -23.83 -55.55
N PRO A 230 -11.78 -22.66 -56.18
CA PRO A 230 -12.28 -22.47 -57.53
C PRO A 230 -11.43 -23.28 -58.50
N ASN A 231 -12.10 -24.08 -59.34
CA ASN A 231 -11.53 -24.64 -60.55
C ASN A 231 -11.11 -23.52 -61.51
N MET A 232 -10.08 -23.85 -62.31
CA MET A 232 -9.46 -23.07 -63.40
C MET A 232 -10.40 -22.19 -64.21
#